data_AF-A0A8J4CM09-F1
#
_entry.id   AF-A0A8J4CM09-F1
#
_cell.length_a   1.000
_cell.length_b   1.000
_cell.length_c   1.000
_cell.angle_alpha   90.00
_cell.angle_beta   90.00
_cell.angle_gamma   90.00
#
_symmetry.space_group_name_H-M   'P 1'
#
loop_
_entity.id
_entity.type
_entity.pdbx_description
1 polymer ?
#
loop_
_entity_poly.entity_id
_entity_poly.type
_entity_poly.pdbx_seq_one_letter_code
_entity_poly.pdbx_strand_id
1 'polypeptide(L)'
;MAFAVFIMLLFMPMCLTQEDSAQKIVPSSDNTVAAALKLSLSPTHLYASHEGARLHPNATTLINTLMDLVELPYVEQHWQGKRGDLQSLKELIRSGRALFPLSEEQQQQQQQQEQKQQVQQEEENQGSGELSSWLTAVERCITAVQEGPSYPLLRRVLSALLLETWLAAGSSWSEAHDAVARRILLKLYDLHAVSARQKSAVEYYHFSKAAGTSMCVTSAAAGCTTFSVKEQYTCLVPEFGDGPRWINRKAHNSRCRRVLPGFSQCLTKLYTKLAKWGLRYNTRSAVVGCEERAAWLSDRGFNFYASEYTLRGRSGNVTAPPALCSGFLNLAVVRDPLSRIYSHMRYVVQTTYDWMGERTADYMHNMTLQDWRRLLPAVFDNYYIRGLLGEEGFYARTGALNDSVHLPAARSVISAMDVVLILEDPEALLQLGHAWGLGWPRTFTHAAGRSSSRLHKDVARIISTVVPMGEAAMELATANSLDGQLYDFAVLMSRLDSVVWAVAEAAGLSPPAAAISYPDGDRPMGHSAHGFGISHGHGHVYSRSSSSSNDRIPCGYVAPKWPKPPSPPMAPNATDWAPPPPPPDPT
;
A
#
# COMPACT_ATOMS: atom_id res chain seq x y z
N MET A 1 -31.05 9.70 52.75
CA MET A 1 -31.76 9.31 51.51
C MET A 1 -31.69 10.50 50.55
N ALA A 2 -30.59 10.83 49.85
CA ALA A 2 -29.43 10.07 49.36
C ALA A 2 -29.70 9.18 48.12
N PHE A 3 -29.05 9.54 47.00
CA PHE A 3 -28.69 8.70 45.84
C PHE A 3 -29.78 8.08 44.95
N ALA A 4 -30.52 8.90 44.18
CA ALA A 4 -31.40 8.36 43.11
C ALA A 4 -31.62 9.25 41.85
N VAL A 5 -31.01 10.44 41.71
CA VAL A 5 -31.40 11.41 40.64
C VAL A 5 -30.22 11.92 39.78
N PHE A 6 -28.98 11.43 39.98
CA PHE A 6 -27.78 12.06 39.38
C PHE A 6 -26.98 11.23 38.37
N ILE A 7 -27.48 10.09 37.87
CA ILE A 7 -26.76 9.24 36.90
C ILE A 7 -27.69 8.79 35.74
N MET A 8 -28.09 9.73 34.88
CA MET A 8 -28.79 9.47 33.61
C MET A 8 -28.54 10.54 32.52
N LEU A 9 -27.53 11.41 32.68
CA LEU A 9 -27.20 12.48 31.72
C LEU A 9 -25.71 12.51 31.31
N LEU A 10 -25.00 11.37 31.41
CA LEU A 10 -23.57 11.26 31.11
C LEU A 10 -23.20 10.06 30.21
N PHE A 11 -24.04 9.75 29.21
CA PHE A 11 -23.60 8.92 28.08
C PHE A 11 -24.05 9.53 26.74
N MET A 12 -23.06 9.75 25.87
CA MET A 12 -23.19 10.26 24.51
C MET A 12 -24.05 9.34 23.62
N PRO A 13 -24.63 9.89 22.52
CA PRO A 13 -23.83 9.99 21.30
C PRO A 13 -23.60 11.43 20.84
N MET A 14 -22.33 11.84 20.73
CA MET A 14 -21.94 12.87 19.77
C MET A 14 -22.14 12.30 18.38
N CYS A 15 -23.33 12.51 17.82
CA CYS A 15 -23.51 12.43 16.37
C CYS A 15 -22.77 13.62 15.74
N LEU A 16 -21.61 13.34 15.15
CA LEU A 16 -20.93 14.27 14.26
C LEU A 16 -21.86 14.57 13.07
N THR A 17 -22.54 15.70 13.15
CA THR A 17 -23.34 16.28 12.05
C THR A 17 -22.74 17.63 11.69
N GLN A 18 -21.64 17.59 10.94
CA GLN A 18 -21.11 18.76 10.24
C GLN A 18 -20.48 18.36 8.90
N GLU A 19 -21.19 17.56 8.12
CA GLU A 19 -21.02 17.52 6.66
C GLU A 19 -21.71 18.77 6.08
N ASP A 20 -20.97 19.86 5.93
CA ASP A 20 -21.10 20.84 4.83
C ASP A 20 -20.03 21.92 4.98
N SER A 21 -18.79 21.48 4.82
CA SER A 21 -17.63 22.33 4.55
C SER A 21 -16.67 21.53 3.70
N ALA A 22 -16.89 21.52 2.39
CA ALA A 22 -15.81 21.25 1.45
C ALA A 22 -14.79 22.38 1.64
N GLN A 23 -13.83 22.17 2.55
CA GLN A 23 -12.73 23.10 2.77
C GLN A 23 -12.04 23.28 1.42
N LYS A 24 -12.15 24.49 0.85
CA LYS A 24 -11.16 24.96 -0.10
C LYS A 24 -9.81 24.79 0.58
N ILE A 25 -9.00 23.86 0.08
CA ILE A 25 -7.63 23.69 0.54
C ILE A 25 -6.96 25.06 0.48
N VAL A 26 -6.32 25.42 1.59
CA VAL A 26 -5.91 26.80 1.93
C VAL A 26 -4.96 27.37 0.85
N PRO A 27 -4.99 28.68 0.55
CA PRO A 27 -4.29 29.22 -0.62
C PRO A 27 -2.76 29.15 -0.51
N SER A 28 -2.18 28.29 -1.35
CA SER A 28 -0.96 28.40 -2.17
C SER A 28 -0.01 29.63 -2.12
N SER A 29 0.26 30.28 -0.98
CA SER A 29 1.35 31.27 -0.86
C SER A 29 2.63 30.68 -0.28
N ASP A 30 2.51 29.83 0.74
CA ASP A 30 3.64 29.37 1.54
C ASP A 30 4.27 28.11 0.94
N ASN A 31 5.00 28.28 -0.17
CA ASN A 31 5.71 27.21 -0.89
C ASN A 31 6.98 26.71 -0.17
N THR A 32 6.89 26.52 1.16
CA THR A 32 7.97 26.14 2.07
C THR A 32 7.90 24.66 2.44
N VAL A 33 9.04 24.06 2.81
CA VAL A 33 9.05 22.68 3.33
C VAL A 33 8.24 22.58 4.61
N ALA A 34 8.23 23.63 5.44
CA ALA A 34 7.42 23.72 6.65
C ALA A 34 5.89 23.57 6.38
N ALA A 35 5.38 24.08 5.26
CA ALA A 35 3.97 23.91 4.89
C ALA A 35 3.67 22.46 4.48
N ALA A 36 4.54 21.84 3.67
CA ALA A 36 4.44 20.44 3.27
C ALA A 36 4.49 19.47 4.47
N LEU A 37 5.35 19.75 5.46
CA LEU A 37 5.43 19.01 6.72
C LEU A 37 4.14 19.14 7.54
N LYS A 38 3.61 20.36 7.72
CA LYS A 38 2.35 20.61 8.44
C LYS A 38 1.14 19.95 7.78
N LEU A 39 1.09 19.90 6.45
CA LEU A 39 0.03 19.21 5.71
C LEU A 39 0.13 17.69 5.89
N SER A 40 1.34 17.14 5.83
CA SER A 40 1.58 15.70 5.84
C SER A 40 1.54 15.08 7.23
N LEU A 41 1.80 15.84 8.29
CA LEU A 41 1.90 15.33 9.66
C LEU A 41 0.68 15.77 10.49
N SER A 42 -0.23 14.83 10.74
CA SER A 42 -1.40 15.06 11.60
C SER A 42 -1.00 15.39 13.06
N PRO A 43 -1.91 15.95 13.88
CA PRO A 43 -1.68 16.22 15.30
C PRO A 43 -1.32 15.00 16.18
N THR A 44 -1.39 13.78 15.62
CA THR A 44 -0.91 12.55 16.26
C THR A 44 0.57 12.26 16.00
N HIS A 45 1.19 12.99 15.06
CA HIS A 45 2.61 12.90 14.71
C HIS A 45 3.39 14.14 15.18
N LEU A 46 2.76 15.33 15.18
CA LEU A 46 3.32 16.56 15.74
C LEU A 46 2.42 17.10 16.85
N TYR A 47 3.04 17.56 17.94
CA TYR A 47 2.35 18.36 18.96
C TYR A 47 3.02 19.73 19.12
N ALA A 48 2.24 20.74 19.49
CA ALA A 48 2.76 22.05 19.86
C ALA A 48 3.28 22.01 21.30
N SER A 49 4.51 22.48 21.50
CA SER A 49 5.11 22.75 22.81
C SER A 49 5.41 24.24 22.94
N HIS A 50 5.78 24.68 24.14
CA HIS A 50 6.20 26.08 24.39
C HIS A 50 7.51 26.45 23.67
N GLU A 51 8.29 25.45 23.24
CA GLU A 51 9.52 25.61 22.44
C GLU A 51 9.28 25.45 20.93
N GLY A 52 8.03 25.29 20.48
CA GLY A 52 7.67 25.06 19.09
C GLY A 52 7.11 23.67 18.81
N ALA A 53 7.10 23.26 17.54
CA ALA A 53 6.59 21.94 17.13
C ALA A 53 7.56 20.83 17.56
N ARG A 54 7.03 19.71 18.08
CA ARG A 54 7.80 18.51 18.43
C ARG A 54 7.14 17.26 17.85
N LEU A 55 7.94 16.25 17.53
CA LEU A 55 7.44 14.92 17.18
C LEU A 55 6.80 14.26 18.39
N HIS A 56 5.61 13.68 18.21
CA HIS A 56 4.99 12.80 19.19
C HIS A 56 5.93 11.59 19.45
N PRO A 57 6.13 11.14 20.71
CA PRO A 57 7.10 10.09 21.03
C PRO A 57 7.01 8.83 20.16
N ASN A 58 5.79 8.38 19.85
CA ASN A 58 5.57 7.24 18.93
C ASN A 58 6.16 7.48 17.54
N ALA A 59 6.03 8.71 17.00
CA ALA A 59 6.60 9.06 15.69
C ALA A 59 8.13 9.05 15.73
N THR A 60 8.75 9.58 16.79
CA THR A 60 10.21 9.49 17.02
C THR A 60 10.67 8.03 17.09
N THR A 61 9.98 7.16 17.82
CA THR A 61 10.28 5.72 17.89
C THR A 61 10.16 5.04 16.52
N LEU A 62 9.17 5.41 15.71
CA LEU A 62 8.98 4.86 14.35
C LEU A 62 10.02 5.40 13.35
N ILE A 63 10.47 6.65 13.46
CA ILE A 63 11.58 7.20 12.68
C ILE A 63 12.89 6.50 13.07
N ASN A 64 13.18 6.35 14.35
CA ASN A 64 14.34 5.60 14.82
C ASN A 64 14.32 4.16 14.31
N THR A 65 13.16 3.49 14.39
CA THR A 65 12.97 2.18 13.77
C THR A 65 13.33 2.21 12.28
N LEU A 66 12.83 3.19 11.51
CA LEU A 66 13.14 3.32 10.08
C LEU A 66 14.65 3.49 9.81
N MET A 67 15.36 4.27 10.62
CA MET A 67 16.82 4.44 10.51
C MET A 67 17.55 3.13 10.79
N ASP A 68 17.16 2.44 11.87
CA ASP A 68 17.80 1.21 12.31
C ASP A 68 17.52 0.04 11.33
N LEU A 69 16.38 0.05 10.61
CA LEU A 69 16.12 -0.89 9.50
C LEU A 69 17.22 -0.84 8.43
N VAL A 70 17.82 0.33 8.15
CA VAL A 70 18.85 0.49 7.10
C VAL A 70 20.11 -0.33 7.42
N GLU A 71 20.36 -0.60 8.71
CA GLU A 71 21.47 -1.45 9.14
C GLU A 71 21.15 -2.96 9.07
N LEU A 72 19.88 -3.35 8.89
CA LEU A 72 19.51 -4.76 8.83
C LEU A 72 19.93 -5.42 7.50
N PRO A 73 20.41 -6.68 7.50
CA PRO A 73 20.73 -7.43 6.28
C PRO A 73 19.54 -7.58 5.32
N TYR A 74 18.31 -7.45 5.83
CA TYR A 74 17.10 -7.52 5.01
C TYR A 74 16.95 -6.29 4.09
N VAL A 75 17.45 -5.11 4.47
CA VAL A 75 17.47 -3.94 3.57
C VAL A 75 18.43 -4.15 2.40
N GLU A 76 19.59 -4.78 2.60
CA GLU A 76 20.49 -5.14 1.47
C GLU A 76 19.79 -6.05 0.44
N GLN A 77 18.78 -6.85 0.84
CA GLN A 77 18.05 -7.75 -0.05
C GLN A 77 16.99 -7.06 -0.93
N HIS A 78 16.53 -5.86 -0.53
CA HIS A 78 15.52 -5.06 -1.26
C HIS A 78 16.08 -3.74 -1.81
N TRP A 79 17.34 -3.41 -1.51
CA TRP A 79 18.02 -2.25 -2.07
C TRP A 79 18.20 -2.42 -3.58
N GLN A 80 17.70 -1.46 -4.36
CA GLN A 80 17.71 -1.49 -5.82
C GLN A 80 18.90 -0.71 -6.44
N GLY A 81 19.71 -0.01 -5.61
CA GLY A 81 20.85 0.79 -6.05
C GLY A 81 22.19 0.05 -5.99
N LYS A 82 23.30 0.77 -6.16
CA LYS A 82 24.64 0.21 -5.94
C LYS A 82 24.88 0.05 -4.45
N ARG A 83 25.73 -0.90 -4.05
CA ARG A 83 26.07 -1.11 -2.63
C ARG A 83 26.81 0.09 -2.02
N GLY A 84 27.58 0.82 -2.81
CA GLY A 84 28.23 2.07 -2.38
C GLY A 84 27.21 3.13 -1.94
N ASP A 85 26.17 3.34 -2.73
CA ASP A 85 25.08 4.29 -2.43
C ASP A 85 24.41 3.99 -1.07
N LEU A 86 24.22 2.71 -0.73
CA LEU A 86 23.67 2.28 0.56
C LEU A 86 24.64 2.56 1.72
N GLN A 87 25.95 2.39 1.51
CA GLN A 87 26.95 2.73 2.53
C GLN A 87 27.02 4.25 2.76
N SER A 88 26.98 5.05 1.68
CA SER A 88 26.90 6.51 1.80
C SER A 88 25.62 6.95 2.51
N LEU A 89 24.47 6.30 2.26
CA LEU A 89 23.25 6.53 3.03
C LEU A 89 23.44 6.24 4.53
N LYS A 90 24.05 5.10 4.88
CA LYS A 90 24.34 4.77 6.29
C LYS A 90 25.23 5.82 6.95
N GLU A 91 26.23 6.33 6.23
CA GLU A 91 27.11 7.41 6.72
C GLU A 91 26.34 8.74 6.90
N LEU A 92 25.44 9.10 5.98
CA LEU A 92 24.56 10.26 6.11
C LEU A 92 23.57 10.16 7.28
N ILE A 93 23.02 8.98 7.55
CA ILE A 93 22.16 8.73 8.74
C ILE A 93 22.97 8.94 10.02
N ARG A 94 24.19 8.38 10.09
CA ARG A 94 25.07 8.53 11.26
C ARG A 94 25.49 9.99 11.48
N SER A 95 25.84 10.72 10.42
CA SER A 95 26.21 12.14 10.54
C SER A 95 24.99 13.03 10.86
N GLY A 96 23.82 12.76 10.28
CA GLY A 96 22.59 13.49 10.59
C GLY A 96 22.16 13.33 12.05
N ARG A 97 22.20 12.09 12.56
CA ARG A 97 21.98 11.79 14.00
C ARG A 97 23.03 12.42 14.92
N ALA A 98 24.21 12.79 14.42
CA ALA A 98 25.26 13.43 15.21
C ALA A 98 25.09 14.96 15.32
N LEU A 99 24.42 15.62 14.35
CA LEU A 99 24.09 17.05 14.43
C LEU A 99 23.11 17.35 15.56
N PHE A 100 22.13 16.46 15.72
CA PHE A 100 21.05 16.60 16.67
C PHE A 100 20.93 15.27 17.43
N PRO A 101 21.82 15.00 18.40
CA PRO A 101 21.74 13.79 19.21
C PRO A 101 20.34 13.69 19.79
N LEU A 102 19.69 12.54 19.50
CA LEU A 102 18.29 12.29 19.87
C LEU A 102 18.05 12.63 21.34
N SER A 103 16.95 13.36 21.58
CA SER A 103 16.67 13.95 22.88
C SER A 103 16.83 12.95 24.00
N GLU A 104 17.76 13.25 24.90
CA GLU A 104 17.94 12.51 26.12
C GLU A 104 17.83 13.52 27.26
N GLU A 105 16.84 13.31 28.13
CA GLU A 105 16.50 14.21 29.24
C GLU A 105 17.32 14.04 30.53
N GLN A 106 17.70 12.86 31.07
CA GLN A 106 18.25 11.60 30.52
C GLN A 106 19.72 11.73 30.04
N GLN A 107 20.02 12.61 29.08
CA GLN A 107 21.30 13.30 28.98
C GLN A 107 21.10 14.54 29.84
N GLN A 108 20.79 15.73 29.28
CA GLN A 108 21.29 16.95 29.91
C GLN A 108 20.26 17.92 30.50
N GLN A 109 19.42 17.41 31.41
CA GLN A 109 19.36 17.99 32.77
C GLN A 109 20.77 17.99 33.41
N GLN A 110 21.50 16.89 33.23
CA GLN A 110 22.89 16.61 33.68
C GLN A 110 23.95 17.65 33.26
N GLN A 111 23.66 18.53 32.31
CA GLN A 111 24.59 19.60 31.94
C GLN A 111 23.85 20.91 31.68
N GLN A 112 24.22 21.89 32.49
CA GLN A 112 24.75 23.11 31.87
C GLN A 112 23.73 24.03 31.18
N GLN A 113 22.49 24.02 31.65
CA GLN A 113 21.93 25.30 32.11
C GLN A 113 22.97 26.03 33.01
N GLU A 114 23.65 25.26 33.86
CA GLU A 114 24.80 25.60 34.70
C GLU A 114 26.08 26.12 34.00
N GLN A 115 26.18 26.16 32.66
CA GLN A 115 27.30 26.83 31.94
C GLN A 115 26.88 27.65 30.71
N LYS A 116 25.79 27.31 30.01
CA LYS A 116 25.52 27.86 28.67
C LYS A 116 25.20 29.36 28.60
N GLN A 117 24.83 30.01 29.71
CA GLN A 117 24.76 31.49 29.74
C GLN A 117 26.13 32.18 29.56
N GLN A 118 27.25 31.46 29.65
CA GLN A 118 28.61 32.02 29.44
C GLN A 118 29.22 31.68 28.08
N VAL A 119 28.62 30.78 27.29
CA VAL A 119 29.13 30.34 25.96
C VAL A 119 28.23 30.82 24.81
N GLN A 120 27.01 31.29 25.12
CA GLN A 120 25.97 31.73 24.17
C GLN A 120 26.34 32.85 23.17
N GLN A 121 27.56 33.41 23.20
CA GLN A 121 28.05 34.37 22.21
C GLN A 121 29.05 33.81 21.17
N GLU A 122 29.52 32.57 21.31
CA GLU A 122 30.43 31.93 20.32
C GLU A 122 29.76 30.81 19.50
N GLU A 123 28.71 30.13 20.00
CA GLU A 123 28.09 28.98 19.34
C GLU A 123 27.14 29.31 18.16
N GLU A 124 26.47 30.48 18.14
CA GLU A 124 25.47 30.81 17.09
C GLU A 124 26.04 30.85 15.66
N ASN A 125 27.36 31.07 15.51
CA ASN A 125 28.05 31.04 14.22
C ASN A 125 28.59 29.65 13.82
N GLN A 126 28.64 28.66 14.73
CA GLN A 126 29.15 27.31 14.39
C GLN A 126 28.04 26.35 13.96
N GLY A 127 26.93 26.28 14.70
CA GLY A 127 25.84 25.32 14.41
C GLY A 127 25.17 25.54 13.05
N SER A 128 25.07 26.80 12.60
CA SER A 128 24.54 27.15 11.27
C SER A 128 25.46 26.68 10.12
N GLY A 129 26.77 26.64 10.36
CA GLY A 129 27.77 26.12 9.42
C GLY A 129 27.70 24.60 9.26
N GLU A 130 27.56 23.86 10.37
CA GLU A 130 27.45 22.39 10.35
C GLU A 130 26.17 21.91 9.65
N LEU A 131 25.03 22.53 9.98
CA LEU A 131 23.75 22.25 9.32
C LEU A 131 23.82 22.50 7.80
N SER A 132 24.39 23.65 7.39
CA SER A 132 24.57 23.99 5.97
C SER A 132 25.49 23.01 5.25
N SER A 133 26.57 22.57 5.92
CA SER A 133 27.52 21.57 5.41
C SER A 133 26.85 20.21 5.20
N TRP A 134 26.06 19.75 6.17
CA TRP A 134 25.34 18.48 6.06
C TRP A 134 24.25 18.51 4.99
N LEU A 135 23.43 19.56 4.92
CA LEU A 135 22.43 19.72 3.85
C LEU A 135 23.09 19.70 2.46
N THR A 136 24.23 20.38 2.31
CA THR A 136 25.04 20.34 1.07
C THR A 136 25.61 18.95 0.78
N ALA A 137 26.00 18.19 1.80
CA ALA A 137 26.47 16.82 1.65
C ALA A 137 25.35 15.86 1.23
N VAL A 138 24.14 15.99 1.80
CA VAL A 138 22.94 15.24 1.39
C VAL A 138 22.56 15.59 -0.05
N GLU A 139 22.51 16.87 -0.41
CA GLU A 139 22.19 17.32 -1.79
C GLU A 139 23.19 16.75 -2.81
N ARG A 140 24.48 16.83 -2.54
CA ARG A 140 25.53 16.24 -3.38
C ARG A 140 25.38 14.73 -3.50
N CYS A 141 25.06 14.04 -2.40
CA CYS A 141 24.87 12.59 -2.41
C CYS A 141 23.65 12.18 -3.25
N ILE A 142 22.49 12.83 -3.06
CA ILE A 142 21.27 12.47 -3.79
C ILE A 142 21.35 12.84 -5.28
N THR A 143 22.11 13.89 -5.61
CA THR A 143 22.41 14.26 -7.01
C THR A 143 23.28 13.21 -7.70
N ALA A 144 24.13 12.50 -6.96
CA ALA A 144 24.97 11.41 -7.49
C ALA A 144 24.24 10.05 -7.59
N VAL A 145 23.04 9.90 -7.01
CA VAL A 145 22.25 8.67 -7.11
C VAL A 145 21.78 8.45 -8.55
N GLN A 146 22.05 7.26 -9.07
CA GLN A 146 21.73 6.89 -10.44
C GLN A 146 20.22 6.80 -10.66
N GLU A 147 19.73 7.43 -11.73
CA GLU A 147 18.34 7.30 -12.16
C GLU A 147 18.00 5.91 -12.70
N GLY A 148 16.81 5.41 -12.39
CA GLY A 148 16.28 4.13 -12.86
C GLY A 148 15.50 3.39 -11.76
N PRO A 149 16.13 3.03 -10.62
CA PRO A 149 15.42 2.53 -9.46
C PRO A 149 14.58 3.62 -8.75
N SER A 150 13.60 3.20 -7.95
CA SER A 150 12.63 4.12 -7.31
C SER A 150 13.00 4.57 -5.91
N TYR A 151 13.96 3.86 -5.28
CA TYR A 151 14.54 4.18 -3.97
C TYR A 151 13.55 4.61 -2.85
N PRO A 152 12.39 3.93 -2.64
CA PRO A 152 11.39 4.38 -1.67
C PRO A 152 11.92 4.43 -0.22
N LEU A 153 12.82 3.52 0.16
CA LEU A 153 13.48 3.56 1.46
C LEU A 153 14.37 4.80 1.62
N LEU A 154 15.21 5.11 0.63
CA LEU A 154 16.07 6.32 0.63
C LEU A 154 15.21 7.59 0.77
N ARG A 155 14.13 7.66 0.00
CA ARG A 155 13.18 8.77 0.03
C ARG A 155 12.61 8.98 1.44
N ARG A 156 12.08 7.92 2.05
CA ARG A 156 11.47 7.98 3.38
C ARG A 156 12.49 8.29 4.47
N VAL A 157 13.69 7.70 4.40
CA VAL A 157 14.81 7.98 5.31
C VAL A 157 15.26 9.44 5.22
N LEU A 158 15.52 9.96 4.01
CA LEU A 158 15.94 11.35 3.86
C LEU A 158 14.84 12.35 4.23
N SER A 159 13.57 12.08 3.91
CA SER A 159 12.44 12.90 4.39
C SER A 159 12.35 12.91 5.92
N ALA A 160 12.63 11.78 6.58
CA ALA A 160 12.61 11.69 8.04
C ALA A 160 13.80 12.42 8.68
N LEU A 161 15.02 12.27 8.13
CA LEU A 161 16.19 13.04 8.59
C LEU A 161 15.97 14.55 8.41
N LEU A 162 15.43 14.99 7.26
CA LEU A 162 15.10 16.41 7.03
C LEU A 162 14.06 16.93 8.03
N LEU A 163 13.06 16.12 8.38
CA LEU A 163 12.06 16.45 9.40
C LEU A 163 12.68 16.59 10.81
N GLU A 164 13.51 15.63 11.24
CA GLU A 164 14.20 15.71 12.54
C GLU A 164 15.15 16.92 12.59
N THR A 165 15.90 17.14 11.51
CA THR A 165 16.82 18.29 11.33
C THR A 165 16.06 19.63 11.38
N TRP A 166 14.91 19.73 10.71
CA TRP A 166 14.06 20.93 10.73
C TRP A 166 13.50 21.24 12.12
N LEU A 167 13.00 20.21 12.82
CA LEU A 167 12.46 20.35 14.18
C LEU A 167 13.54 20.74 15.19
N ALA A 168 14.73 20.13 15.10
CA ALA A 168 15.83 20.38 16.02
C ALA A 168 16.51 21.75 15.76
N ALA A 169 16.56 22.21 14.50
CA ALA A 169 17.06 23.53 14.16
C ALA A 169 16.13 24.67 14.62
N GLY A 170 14.81 24.45 14.67
CA GLY A 170 13.85 25.44 15.14
C GLY A 170 13.98 26.79 14.42
N SER A 171 14.23 27.88 15.16
CA SER A 171 14.46 29.21 14.60
C SER A 171 15.78 29.37 13.82
N SER A 172 16.73 28.45 13.97
CA SER A 172 17.98 28.43 13.19
C SER A 172 17.80 27.89 11.78
N TRP A 173 16.61 27.37 11.43
CA TRP A 173 16.30 26.94 10.06
C TRP A 173 16.02 28.16 9.16
N SER A 174 17.02 28.53 8.38
CA SER A 174 16.97 29.68 7.44
C SER A 174 16.23 29.36 6.14
N GLU A 175 15.86 30.40 5.39
CA GLU A 175 15.34 30.26 4.01
C GLU A 175 16.34 29.54 3.08
N ALA A 176 17.64 29.71 3.31
CA ALA A 176 18.68 28.98 2.58
C ALA A 176 18.63 27.47 2.87
N HIS A 177 18.34 27.07 4.12
CA HIS A 177 18.14 25.67 4.49
C HIS A 177 16.88 25.08 3.86
N ASP A 178 15.76 25.83 3.87
CA ASP A 178 14.52 25.45 3.18
C ASP A 178 14.75 25.24 1.68
N ALA A 179 15.50 26.14 1.03
CA ALA A 179 15.85 26.04 -0.37
C ALA A 179 16.70 24.79 -0.69
N VAL A 180 17.64 24.38 0.18
CA VAL A 180 18.42 23.14 -0.02
C VAL A 180 17.55 21.90 0.21
N ALA A 181 16.78 21.86 1.31
CA ALA A 181 15.86 20.78 1.61
C ALA A 181 14.82 20.57 0.51
N ARG A 182 14.29 21.65 -0.06
CA ARG A 182 13.40 21.63 -1.22
C ARG A 182 14.06 21.00 -2.44
N ARG A 183 15.31 21.33 -2.77
CA ARG A 183 16.03 20.70 -3.90
C ARG A 183 16.29 19.20 -3.66
N ILE A 184 16.61 18.80 -2.44
CA ILE A 184 16.73 17.37 -2.05
C ILE A 184 15.39 16.64 -2.26
N LEU A 185 14.28 17.19 -1.75
CA LEU A 185 12.94 16.59 -1.87
C LEU A 185 12.46 16.56 -3.33
N LEU A 186 12.75 17.58 -4.14
CA LEU A 186 12.46 17.56 -5.58
C LEU A 186 13.28 16.51 -6.32
N LYS A 187 14.58 16.32 -6.01
CA LYS A 187 15.37 15.24 -6.62
C LYS A 187 14.85 13.85 -6.22
N LEU A 188 14.34 13.70 -5.00
CA LEU A 188 13.66 12.47 -4.55
C LEU A 188 12.34 12.23 -5.29
N TYR A 189 11.57 13.28 -5.59
CA TYR A 189 10.41 13.19 -6.47
C TYR A 189 10.80 12.76 -7.89
N ASP A 190 11.84 13.37 -8.48
CA ASP A 190 12.31 13.04 -9.82
C ASP A 190 12.78 11.58 -9.94
N LEU A 191 13.54 11.08 -8.95
CA LEU A 191 13.96 9.67 -8.89
C LEU A 191 12.75 8.72 -8.87
N HIS A 192 11.72 9.04 -8.09
CA HIS A 192 10.45 8.29 -8.10
C HIS A 192 9.76 8.38 -9.47
N ALA A 193 9.55 9.58 -10.00
CA ALA A 193 8.81 9.82 -11.24
C ALA A 193 9.48 9.17 -12.46
N VAL A 194 10.81 9.25 -12.56
CA VAL A 194 11.60 8.57 -13.60
C VAL A 194 11.48 7.06 -13.47
N SER A 195 11.63 6.49 -12.26
CA SER A 195 11.50 5.05 -12.05
C SER A 195 10.08 4.53 -12.32
N ALA A 196 9.07 5.25 -11.84
CA ALA A 196 7.65 4.90 -12.03
C ALA A 196 7.29 4.81 -13.52
N ARG A 197 7.82 5.71 -14.36
CA ARG A 197 7.70 5.67 -15.84
C ARG A 197 8.41 4.47 -16.47
N GLN A 198 9.40 3.89 -15.80
CA GLN A 198 10.14 2.72 -16.28
C GLN A 198 9.52 1.38 -15.82
N LYS A 199 8.56 1.38 -14.89
CA LYS A 199 7.85 0.15 -14.51
C LYS A 199 6.93 -0.33 -15.64
N SER A 200 6.71 -1.63 -15.75
CA SER A 200 5.85 -2.23 -16.79
C SER A 200 4.39 -2.41 -16.38
N ALA A 201 4.13 -2.53 -15.08
CA ALA A 201 2.80 -2.67 -14.50
C ALA A 201 2.78 -2.12 -13.05
N VAL A 202 1.58 -1.84 -12.54
CA VAL A 202 1.31 -1.67 -11.10
C VAL A 202 0.89 -3.02 -10.52
N GLU A 203 1.54 -3.44 -9.44
CA GLU A 203 1.11 -4.55 -8.59
C GLU A 203 0.49 -3.99 -7.31
N TYR A 204 -0.82 -4.18 -7.15
CA TYR A 204 -1.58 -3.68 -6.02
C TYR A 204 -1.79 -4.78 -4.96
N TYR A 205 -1.15 -4.62 -3.80
CA TYR A 205 -1.32 -5.47 -2.62
C TYR A 205 -2.61 -5.12 -1.89
N HIS A 206 -3.63 -5.96 -2.10
CA HIS A 206 -5.01 -5.75 -1.66
C HIS A 206 -5.28 -6.44 -0.31
N PHE A 207 -4.96 -5.74 0.78
CA PHE A 207 -5.13 -6.28 2.14
C PHE A 207 -6.50 -6.01 2.80
N SER A 208 -7.40 -5.20 2.19
CA SER A 208 -8.64 -4.72 2.83
C SER A 208 -9.84 -4.68 1.86
N LYS A 209 -10.96 -5.31 2.23
CA LYS A 209 -12.13 -5.48 1.34
C LYS A 209 -12.95 -4.24 1.06
N ALA A 210 -12.78 -3.19 1.86
CA ALA A 210 -13.32 -1.87 1.55
C ALA A 210 -12.53 -1.16 0.43
N ALA A 211 -11.25 -1.52 0.22
CA ALA A 211 -10.37 -0.84 -0.73
C ALA A 211 -10.42 -1.45 -2.15
N GLY A 212 -10.42 -2.78 -2.27
CA GLY A 212 -10.08 -3.44 -3.53
C GLY A 212 -10.94 -3.07 -4.73
N THR A 213 -12.26 -3.07 -4.58
CA THR A 213 -13.19 -2.70 -5.67
C THR A 213 -12.97 -1.25 -6.10
N SER A 214 -12.85 -0.33 -5.13
CA SER A 214 -12.64 1.09 -5.40
C SER A 214 -11.29 1.35 -6.06
N MET A 215 -10.21 0.75 -5.56
CA MET A 215 -8.88 0.81 -6.19
C MET A 215 -8.88 0.28 -7.62
N CYS A 216 -9.54 -0.85 -7.86
CA CYS A 216 -9.63 -1.46 -9.18
C CYS A 216 -10.42 -0.58 -10.17
N VAL A 217 -11.54 0.03 -9.72
CA VAL A 217 -12.31 1.00 -10.52
C VAL A 217 -11.52 2.30 -10.75
N THR A 218 -10.85 2.84 -9.74
CA THR A 218 -10.02 4.05 -9.87
C THR A 218 -8.81 3.81 -10.78
N SER A 219 -8.19 2.63 -10.75
CA SER A 219 -7.09 2.31 -11.67
C SER A 219 -7.57 2.34 -13.12
N ALA A 220 -8.71 1.72 -13.44
CA ALA A 220 -9.30 1.80 -14.77
C ALA A 220 -9.70 3.24 -15.13
N ALA A 221 -10.14 4.03 -14.15
CA ALA A 221 -10.40 5.46 -14.33
C ALA A 221 -9.11 6.30 -14.55
N ALA A 222 -7.95 5.80 -14.13
CA ALA A 222 -6.64 6.36 -14.43
C ALA A 222 -6.03 5.81 -15.74
N GLY A 223 -6.81 5.09 -16.56
CA GLY A 223 -6.38 4.54 -17.85
C GLY A 223 -5.70 3.17 -17.73
N CYS A 224 -5.65 2.60 -16.53
CA CYS A 224 -5.05 1.30 -16.32
C CYS A 224 -5.88 0.17 -16.93
N THR A 225 -5.19 -0.87 -17.35
CA THR A 225 -5.72 -2.03 -18.06
C THR A 225 -5.41 -3.29 -17.27
N THR A 226 -6.41 -4.15 -17.12
CA THR A 226 -6.35 -5.34 -16.27
C THR A 226 -7.21 -6.46 -16.86
N PHE A 227 -7.09 -7.68 -16.30
CA PHE A 227 -7.91 -8.82 -16.70
C PHE A 227 -9.42 -8.54 -16.57
N SER A 228 -9.87 -7.98 -15.43
CA SER A 228 -11.26 -7.58 -15.24
C SER A 228 -11.45 -6.65 -14.04
N VAL A 229 -12.16 -5.54 -14.27
CA VAL A 229 -12.67 -4.66 -13.21
C VAL A 229 -13.96 -5.17 -12.55
N LYS A 230 -14.53 -6.26 -13.06
CA LYS A 230 -15.77 -6.84 -12.51
C LYS A 230 -15.49 -7.40 -11.12
N GLU A 231 -16.45 -7.19 -10.22
CA GLU A 231 -16.41 -7.56 -8.80
C GLU A 231 -15.82 -8.96 -8.50
N GLN A 232 -16.21 -9.98 -9.27
CA GLN A 232 -15.74 -11.36 -9.06
C GLN A 232 -14.22 -11.52 -9.19
N TYR A 233 -13.54 -10.62 -9.91
CA TYR A 233 -12.09 -10.63 -10.10
C TYR A 233 -11.40 -9.45 -9.42
N THR A 234 -11.98 -8.25 -9.39
CA THR A 234 -11.38 -7.08 -8.70
C THR A 234 -9.90 -6.89 -9.08
N CYS A 235 -9.62 -6.85 -10.39
CA CYS A 235 -8.28 -6.73 -10.96
C CYS A 235 -7.32 -7.92 -10.70
N LEU A 236 -7.79 -9.05 -10.12
CA LEU A 236 -7.02 -10.29 -10.05
C LEU A 236 -6.79 -10.88 -11.46
N VAL A 237 -5.57 -11.36 -11.69
CA VAL A 237 -5.21 -12.22 -12.84
C VAL A 237 -5.35 -13.70 -12.42
N PRO A 238 -6.27 -14.49 -13.00
CA PRO A 238 -6.51 -15.87 -12.58
C PRO A 238 -5.29 -16.79 -12.70
N GLU A 239 -4.48 -16.62 -13.74
CA GLU A 239 -3.28 -17.39 -14.08
C GLU A 239 -2.20 -17.27 -13.00
N PHE A 240 -2.08 -16.07 -12.44
CA PHE A 240 -1.19 -15.78 -11.32
C PHE A 240 -1.64 -16.50 -10.05
N GLY A 241 -2.96 -16.63 -9.85
CA GLY A 241 -3.49 -17.34 -8.69
C GLY A 241 -3.29 -16.60 -7.36
N ASP A 242 -3.03 -15.29 -7.40
CA ASP A 242 -2.84 -14.44 -6.22
C ASP A 242 -4.19 -14.08 -5.53
N GLY A 243 -5.24 -14.84 -5.84
CA GLY A 243 -6.58 -14.67 -5.27
C GLY A 243 -6.72 -15.16 -3.83
N PRO A 244 -7.87 -14.89 -3.22
CA PRO A 244 -8.05 -14.96 -1.76
C PRO A 244 -7.97 -16.37 -1.17
N ARG A 245 -7.34 -16.48 0.02
CA ARG A 245 -7.07 -17.78 0.69
C ARG A 245 -7.43 -17.84 2.17
N TRP A 246 -8.45 -17.11 2.60
CA TRP A 246 -8.76 -16.98 4.05
C TRP A 246 -9.57 -18.14 4.63
N ILE A 247 -10.52 -18.71 3.89
CA ILE A 247 -11.50 -19.63 4.49
C ILE A 247 -10.93 -21.05 4.63
N ASN A 248 -10.87 -21.52 5.87
CA ASN A 248 -10.51 -22.88 6.25
C ASN A 248 -11.61 -23.87 5.89
N ARG A 249 -11.37 -24.68 4.85
CA ARG A 249 -12.29 -25.72 4.37
C ARG A 249 -12.71 -26.70 5.45
N LYS A 250 -11.81 -27.10 6.38
CA LYS A 250 -12.15 -28.04 7.46
C LYS A 250 -13.13 -27.41 8.45
N ALA A 251 -12.88 -26.16 8.85
CA ALA A 251 -13.77 -25.42 9.75
C ALA A 251 -15.14 -25.16 9.10
N HIS A 252 -15.16 -24.70 7.85
CA HIS A 252 -16.39 -24.50 7.08
C HIS A 252 -17.21 -25.78 6.94
N ASN A 253 -16.60 -26.89 6.51
CA ASN A 253 -17.29 -28.18 6.35
C ASN A 253 -17.85 -28.69 7.69
N SER A 254 -17.09 -28.54 8.77
CA SER A 254 -17.53 -28.88 10.13
C SER A 254 -18.74 -28.05 10.55
N ARG A 255 -18.75 -26.75 10.20
CA ARG A 255 -19.87 -25.85 10.50
C ARG A 255 -21.11 -26.21 9.70
N CYS A 256 -21.02 -26.36 8.37
CA CYS A 256 -22.12 -26.81 7.52
C CYS A 256 -22.81 -28.07 8.05
N ARG A 257 -22.04 -29.11 8.41
CA ARG A 257 -22.59 -30.37 8.94
C ARG A 257 -23.30 -30.19 10.29
N ARG A 258 -22.83 -29.26 11.12
CA ARG A 258 -23.37 -29.00 12.46
C ARG A 258 -24.64 -28.15 12.44
N VAL A 259 -24.67 -27.06 11.66
CA VAL A 259 -25.75 -26.06 11.71
C VAL A 259 -26.73 -26.12 10.52
N LEU A 260 -26.37 -26.82 9.44
CA LEU A 260 -27.22 -27.02 8.27
C LEU A 260 -27.24 -28.50 7.80
N PRO A 261 -27.56 -29.46 8.69
CA PRO A 261 -27.70 -30.87 8.30
C PRO A 261 -28.81 -31.01 7.23
N GLY A 262 -28.43 -31.51 6.05
CA GLY A 262 -29.32 -31.63 4.89
C GLY A 262 -29.10 -30.59 3.78
N PHE A 263 -28.44 -29.45 4.04
CA PHE A 263 -28.13 -28.49 2.97
C PHE A 263 -26.80 -28.83 2.28
N SER A 264 -26.84 -29.84 1.40
CA SER A 264 -25.66 -30.35 0.66
C SER A 264 -24.90 -29.25 -0.10
N GLN A 265 -25.59 -28.23 -0.62
CA GLN A 265 -25.00 -27.09 -1.32
C GLN A 265 -24.06 -26.24 -0.44
N CYS A 266 -24.20 -26.30 0.90
CA CYS A 266 -23.32 -25.61 1.84
C CYS A 266 -21.85 -25.98 1.59
N LEU A 267 -21.58 -27.29 1.44
CA LEU A 267 -20.23 -27.86 1.28
C LEU A 267 -19.59 -27.59 -0.08
N THR A 268 -20.39 -27.27 -1.11
CA THR A 268 -19.90 -27.12 -2.50
C THR A 268 -19.80 -25.67 -2.94
N LYS A 269 -20.74 -24.79 -2.55
CA LYS A 269 -20.79 -23.40 -3.03
C LYS A 269 -19.67 -22.53 -2.45
N LEU A 270 -19.49 -22.51 -1.12
CA LEU A 270 -18.45 -21.67 -0.49
C LEU A 270 -17.02 -22.09 -0.90
N TYR A 271 -16.86 -23.38 -1.21
CA TYR A 271 -15.57 -24.00 -1.53
C TYR A 271 -14.92 -23.43 -2.79
N THR A 272 -15.65 -23.33 -3.90
CA THR A 272 -15.08 -23.02 -5.22
C THR A 272 -14.50 -21.61 -5.35
N LYS A 273 -14.94 -20.67 -4.50
CA LYS A 273 -14.57 -19.25 -4.60
C LYS A 273 -13.67 -18.76 -3.47
N LEU A 274 -13.92 -19.13 -2.20
CA LEU A 274 -13.21 -18.55 -1.04
C LEU A 274 -12.49 -19.55 -0.12
N ALA A 275 -12.86 -20.84 -0.09
CA ALA A 275 -12.27 -21.82 0.85
C ALA A 275 -10.94 -22.41 0.37
N LYS A 276 -9.94 -21.54 0.19
CA LYS A 276 -8.58 -21.84 -0.29
C LYS A 276 -7.49 -21.75 0.80
N TRP A 277 -7.84 -21.66 2.09
CA TRP A 277 -6.83 -21.74 3.15
C TRP A 277 -6.13 -23.11 3.14
N GLY A 278 -4.81 -23.09 3.30
CA GLY A 278 -3.92 -24.27 3.18
C GLY A 278 -3.63 -24.71 1.74
N LEU A 279 -4.30 -24.13 0.73
CA LEU A 279 -3.93 -24.33 -0.67
C LEU A 279 -2.79 -23.37 -1.01
N ARG A 280 -1.57 -23.88 -1.16
CA ARG A 280 -0.40 -23.14 -1.67
C ARG A 280 -0.54 -22.79 -3.16
N TYR A 281 0.37 -22.01 -3.73
CA TYR A 281 0.52 -21.89 -5.17
C TYR A 281 0.73 -23.29 -5.78
N ASN A 282 -0.01 -23.61 -6.84
CA ASN A 282 0.20 -24.84 -7.59
C ASN A 282 1.52 -24.74 -8.38
N THR A 283 2.08 -25.86 -8.85
CA THR A 283 3.39 -25.88 -9.55
C THR A 283 3.47 -24.99 -10.79
N ARG A 284 2.36 -24.72 -11.48
CA ARG A 284 2.35 -23.77 -12.62
C ARG A 284 2.38 -22.32 -12.13
N SER A 285 1.48 -21.95 -11.23
CA SER A 285 1.39 -20.59 -10.68
C SER A 285 2.58 -20.23 -9.77
N ALA A 286 3.26 -21.21 -9.17
CA ALA A 286 4.43 -21.02 -8.32
C ALA A 286 5.69 -20.63 -9.11
N VAL A 287 5.79 -20.98 -10.38
CA VAL A 287 6.97 -20.68 -11.22
C VAL A 287 6.82 -19.35 -11.99
N VAL A 288 5.67 -18.68 -11.91
CA VAL A 288 5.47 -17.36 -12.53
C VAL A 288 6.11 -16.26 -11.67
N GLY A 289 7.40 -16.01 -11.91
CA GLY A 289 8.16 -14.91 -11.32
C GLY A 289 7.80 -13.53 -11.91
N CYS A 290 8.54 -12.50 -11.51
CA CYS A 290 8.25 -11.12 -11.91
C CYS A 290 8.43 -10.87 -13.41
N GLU A 291 9.40 -11.52 -14.05
CA GLU A 291 9.67 -11.37 -15.49
C GLU A 291 8.58 -12.05 -16.32
N GLU A 292 8.18 -13.27 -15.95
CA GLU A 292 7.10 -14.01 -16.59
C GLU A 292 5.75 -13.28 -16.41
N ARG A 293 5.51 -12.67 -15.25
CA ARG A 293 4.36 -11.77 -15.02
C ARG A 293 4.39 -10.57 -15.94
N ALA A 294 5.55 -9.90 -16.04
CA ALA A 294 5.72 -8.70 -16.87
C ALA A 294 5.46 -9.02 -18.35
N ALA A 295 6.01 -10.13 -18.85
CA ALA A 295 5.76 -10.63 -20.20
C ALA A 295 4.27 -10.95 -20.40
N TRP A 296 3.65 -11.73 -19.50
CA TRP A 296 2.25 -12.15 -19.62
C TRP A 296 1.26 -10.97 -19.63
N LEU A 297 1.53 -9.94 -18.82
CA LEU A 297 0.78 -8.68 -18.78
C LEU A 297 0.99 -7.89 -20.07
N SER A 298 2.25 -7.74 -20.51
CA SER A 298 2.59 -7.02 -21.75
C SER A 298 1.93 -7.66 -22.97
N ASP A 299 1.99 -8.99 -23.14
CA ASP A 299 1.33 -9.74 -24.23
C ASP A 299 -0.17 -9.48 -24.35
N ARG A 300 -0.84 -9.15 -23.24
CA ARG A 300 -2.28 -8.85 -23.18
C ARG A 300 -2.57 -7.36 -23.14
N GLY A 301 -1.54 -6.53 -23.09
CA GLY A 301 -1.64 -5.08 -22.92
C GLY A 301 -2.34 -4.70 -21.62
N PHE A 302 -2.03 -5.40 -20.54
CA PHE A 302 -2.40 -5.07 -19.17
C PHE A 302 -1.22 -4.37 -18.47
N ASN A 303 -1.51 -3.40 -17.61
CA ASN A 303 -0.53 -2.67 -16.81
C ASN A 303 -0.97 -2.47 -15.35
N PHE A 304 -2.04 -3.14 -14.90
CA PHE A 304 -2.47 -3.17 -13.51
C PHE A 304 -3.04 -4.53 -13.11
N TYR A 305 -2.66 -5.03 -11.94
CA TYR A 305 -3.32 -6.17 -11.32
C TYR A 305 -3.30 -6.09 -9.79
N ALA A 306 -4.23 -6.79 -9.16
CA ALA A 306 -4.28 -6.96 -7.71
C ALA A 306 -3.67 -8.30 -7.26
N SER A 307 -3.07 -8.30 -6.07
CA SER A 307 -2.63 -9.48 -5.32
C SER A 307 -3.35 -9.49 -3.97
N GLU A 308 -4.14 -10.53 -3.69
CA GLU A 308 -4.95 -10.68 -2.47
C GLU A 308 -4.40 -11.74 -1.50
N TYR A 309 -3.32 -12.41 -1.87
CA TYR A 309 -2.82 -13.59 -1.15
C TYR A 309 -1.63 -13.25 -0.25
N THR A 310 -0.42 -13.31 -0.80
CA THR A 310 0.83 -13.04 -0.08
C THR A 310 1.92 -12.74 -1.09
N LEU A 311 2.97 -12.05 -0.64
CA LEU A 311 4.17 -11.83 -1.43
C LEU A 311 4.77 -13.13 -1.96
N ARG A 312 5.47 -13.03 -3.08
CA ARG A 312 6.10 -14.18 -3.71
C ARG A 312 7.56 -14.23 -3.34
N GLY A 313 8.06 -15.44 -3.11
CA GLY A 313 9.48 -15.65 -3.00
C GLY A 313 10.18 -15.32 -4.31
N ARG A 314 11.45 -14.92 -4.21
CA ARG A 314 12.29 -14.48 -5.33
C ARG A 314 12.25 -15.49 -6.50
N SER A 315 12.13 -14.96 -7.73
CA SER A 315 11.99 -15.75 -8.97
C SER A 315 10.79 -16.72 -8.95
N GLY A 316 9.70 -16.34 -8.26
CA GLY A 316 8.50 -17.15 -8.10
C GLY A 316 8.61 -18.20 -6.98
N ASN A 317 9.81 -18.72 -6.70
CA ASN A 317 10.03 -19.81 -5.75
C ASN A 317 9.43 -19.50 -4.38
N VAL A 318 8.35 -20.20 -4.02
CA VAL A 318 7.58 -20.00 -2.78
C VAL A 318 8.35 -20.32 -1.49
N THR A 319 9.51 -20.96 -1.58
CA THR A 319 10.42 -21.20 -0.44
C THR A 319 11.57 -20.22 -0.36
N ALA A 320 11.72 -19.32 -1.34
CA ALA A 320 12.69 -18.23 -1.27
C ALA A 320 12.12 -17.06 -0.46
N PRO A 321 12.98 -16.19 0.11
CA PRO A 321 12.52 -14.98 0.80
C PRO A 321 11.58 -14.14 -0.08
N PRO A 322 10.49 -13.58 0.48
CA PRO A 322 9.53 -12.76 -0.25
C PRO A 322 10.23 -11.53 -0.84
N ALA A 323 9.91 -11.22 -2.08
CA ALA A 323 10.52 -10.13 -2.85
C ALA A 323 9.45 -9.31 -3.59
N LEU A 324 9.63 -7.99 -3.59
CA LEU A 324 8.88 -7.08 -4.46
C LEU A 324 9.36 -7.22 -5.90
N CYS A 325 8.46 -7.03 -6.87
CA CYS A 325 8.85 -7.01 -8.28
C CYS A 325 9.43 -5.64 -8.63
N SER A 326 10.75 -5.55 -8.80
CA SER A 326 11.46 -4.29 -9.11
C SER A 326 10.99 -3.65 -10.42
N GLY A 327 10.59 -4.46 -11.41
CA GLY A 327 9.99 -4.02 -12.67
C GLY A 327 8.55 -3.50 -12.57
N PHE A 328 7.89 -3.64 -11.42
CA PHE A 328 6.54 -3.12 -11.16
C PHE A 328 6.55 -1.91 -10.23
N LEU A 329 5.49 -1.13 -10.26
CA LEU A 329 5.15 -0.16 -9.22
C LEU A 329 4.37 -0.92 -8.14
N ASN A 330 5.02 -1.16 -7.01
CA ASN A 330 4.50 -1.92 -5.88
C ASN A 330 3.67 -0.99 -4.99
N LEU A 331 2.36 -1.18 -5.00
CA LEU A 331 1.38 -0.34 -4.32
C LEU A 331 0.70 -1.13 -3.20
N ALA A 332 0.75 -0.63 -1.96
CA ALA A 332 -0.10 -1.14 -0.88
C ALA A 332 -1.18 -0.13 -0.50
N VAL A 333 -2.38 -0.64 -0.22
CA VAL A 333 -3.41 0.10 0.52
C VAL A 333 -3.65 -0.61 1.84
N VAL A 334 -3.26 0.04 2.93
CA VAL A 334 -3.36 -0.46 4.30
C VAL A 334 -4.56 0.20 4.99
N ARG A 335 -5.03 -0.42 6.07
CA ARG A 335 -6.18 -0.01 6.86
C ARG A 335 -5.91 -0.22 8.36
N ASP A 336 -6.59 0.47 9.26
CA ASP A 336 -6.67 0.03 10.67
C ASP A 336 -6.94 -1.50 10.75
N PRO A 337 -6.10 -2.29 11.45
CA PRO A 337 -6.23 -3.75 11.50
C PRO A 337 -7.60 -4.24 11.99
N LEU A 338 -8.21 -3.57 12.98
CA LEU A 338 -9.50 -4.01 13.51
C LEU A 338 -10.63 -3.75 12.50
N SER A 339 -10.63 -2.58 11.87
CA SER A 339 -11.52 -2.22 10.77
C SER A 339 -11.33 -3.10 9.53
N ARG A 340 -10.09 -3.56 9.25
CA ARG A 340 -9.79 -4.60 8.24
C ARG A 340 -10.43 -5.94 8.60
N ILE A 341 -10.33 -6.38 9.86
CA ILE A 341 -10.97 -7.63 10.31
C ILE A 341 -12.48 -7.53 10.07
N TYR A 342 -13.13 -6.48 10.57
CA TYR A 342 -14.57 -6.27 10.35
C TYR A 342 -14.94 -6.18 8.87
N SER A 343 -14.11 -5.56 8.04
CA SER A 343 -14.31 -5.54 6.58
C SER A 343 -14.33 -6.94 5.97
N HIS A 344 -13.42 -7.84 6.39
CA HIS A 344 -13.44 -9.25 5.97
C HIS A 344 -14.65 -10.01 6.51
N MET A 345 -15.02 -9.81 7.77
CA MET A 345 -16.19 -10.47 8.37
C MET A 345 -17.47 -10.10 7.62
N ARG A 346 -17.70 -8.80 7.39
CA ARG A 346 -18.85 -8.30 6.63
C ARG A 346 -18.85 -8.84 5.19
N TYR A 347 -17.68 -8.88 4.54
CA TYR A 347 -17.54 -9.48 3.20
C TYR A 347 -17.89 -10.97 3.19
N VAL A 348 -17.47 -11.74 4.20
CA VAL A 348 -17.80 -13.17 4.33
C VAL A 348 -19.29 -13.37 4.61
N VAL A 349 -19.93 -12.54 5.45
CA VAL A 349 -21.39 -12.61 5.66
C VAL A 349 -22.16 -12.27 4.38
N GLN A 350 -21.83 -11.16 3.71
CA GLN A 350 -22.47 -10.78 2.44
C GLN A 350 -22.31 -11.89 1.40
N THR A 351 -21.09 -12.38 1.19
CA THR A 351 -20.83 -13.43 0.17
C THR A 351 -21.51 -14.76 0.52
N THR A 352 -21.66 -15.08 1.81
CA THR A 352 -22.45 -16.26 2.24
C THR A 352 -23.93 -16.06 1.92
N TYR A 353 -24.46 -14.85 2.15
CA TYR A 353 -25.85 -14.48 1.83
C TYR A 353 -26.13 -14.52 0.32
N ASP A 354 -25.20 -14.01 -0.50
CA ASP A 354 -25.30 -14.07 -1.96
C ASP A 354 -25.40 -15.52 -2.52
N TRP A 355 -25.03 -16.54 -1.72
CA TRP A 355 -25.02 -17.95 -2.13
C TRP A 355 -26.02 -18.86 -1.40
N MET A 356 -26.35 -18.54 -0.14
CA MET A 356 -27.22 -19.34 0.73
C MET A 356 -28.55 -18.62 1.05
N GLY A 357 -28.68 -17.34 0.73
CA GLY A 357 -29.82 -16.50 1.11
C GLY A 357 -30.01 -16.45 2.62
N GLU A 358 -31.27 -16.53 3.05
CA GLU A 358 -31.70 -16.48 4.45
C GLU A 358 -31.00 -17.52 5.36
N ARG A 359 -30.62 -18.69 4.82
CA ARG A 359 -29.86 -19.74 5.55
C ARG A 359 -28.49 -19.26 6.04
N THR A 360 -28.05 -18.08 5.64
CA THR A 360 -26.86 -17.42 6.21
C THR A 360 -27.06 -17.05 7.68
N ALA A 361 -28.30 -16.76 8.10
CA ALA A 361 -28.60 -16.56 9.52
C ALA A 361 -28.29 -17.84 10.31
N ASP A 362 -28.81 -19.00 9.88
CA ASP A 362 -28.49 -20.32 10.46
C ASP A 362 -26.98 -20.62 10.39
N TYR A 363 -26.36 -20.38 9.23
CA TYR A 363 -24.92 -20.60 9.06
C TYR A 363 -24.08 -19.73 9.99
N MET A 364 -24.49 -18.50 10.33
CA MET A 364 -23.74 -17.60 11.22
C MET A 364 -24.22 -17.64 12.69
N HIS A 365 -25.33 -18.31 12.99
CA HIS A 365 -25.92 -18.40 14.34
C HIS A 365 -24.91 -18.93 15.38
N ASN A 366 -24.78 -18.23 16.50
CA ASN A 366 -23.83 -18.53 17.59
C ASN A 366 -22.37 -18.69 17.10
N MET A 367 -21.92 -17.88 16.13
CA MET A 367 -20.48 -17.79 15.82
C MET A 367 -19.73 -17.10 16.96
N THR A 368 -18.99 -17.89 17.73
CA THR A 368 -18.03 -17.38 18.71
C THR A 368 -16.77 -16.84 18.01
N LEU A 369 -15.98 -16.04 18.74
CA LEU A 369 -14.68 -15.57 18.26
C LEU A 369 -13.74 -16.74 17.88
N GLN A 370 -13.81 -17.86 18.60
CA GLN A 370 -13.00 -19.04 18.29
C GLN A 370 -13.48 -19.75 17.01
N ASP A 371 -14.78 -19.76 16.71
CA ASP A 371 -15.31 -20.25 15.43
C ASP A 371 -14.86 -19.35 14.27
N TRP A 372 -14.82 -18.03 14.46
CA TRP A 372 -14.25 -17.10 13.49
C TRP A 372 -12.76 -17.33 13.24
N ARG A 373 -11.93 -17.46 14.30
CA ARG A 373 -10.50 -17.79 14.18
C ARG A 373 -10.26 -19.12 13.46
N ARG A 374 -11.08 -20.15 13.72
CA ARG A 374 -11.02 -21.43 12.99
C ARG A 374 -11.36 -21.27 11.52
N LEU A 375 -12.35 -20.44 11.19
CA LEU A 375 -12.84 -20.22 9.83
C LEU A 375 -11.90 -19.35 9.00
N LEU A 376 -11.30 -18.32 9.59
CA LEU A 376 -10.51 -17.27 8.93
C LEU A 376 -9.13 -17.05 9.60
N PRO A 377 -8.29 -18.09 9.74
CA PRO A 377 -7.11 -18.06 10.61
C PRO A 377 -6.12 -16.92 10.33
N ALA A 378 -5.71 -16.69 9.07
CA ALA A 378 -4.81 -15.58 8.77
C ALA A 378 -5.44 -14.20 8.93
N VAL A 379 -6.75 -14.05 8.66
CA VAL A 379 -7.42 -12.74 8.78
C VAL A 379 -7.47 -12.29 10.25
N PHE A 380 -7.51 -13.22 11.20
CA PHE A 380 -7.71 -12.98 12.63
C PHE A 380 -6.41 -12.93 13.45
N ASP A 381 -5.26 -13.07 12.81
CA ASP A 381 -3.94 -13.08 13.45
C ASP A 381 -2.87 -12.49 12.53
N ASN A 382 -2.62 -11.19 12.67
CA ASN A 382 -1.52 -10.45 12.05
C ASN A 382 -1.43 -10.63 10.51
N TYR A 383 -2.53 -10.31 9.84
CA TYR A 383 -2.75 -10.54 8.41
C TYR A 383 -1.80 -9.76 7.49
N TYR A 384 -1.42 -8.53 7.84
CA TYR A 384 -0.46 -7.76 7.05
C TYR A 384 0.91 -8.43 7.08
N ILE A 385 1.40 -8.79 8.28
CA ILE A 385 2.66 -9.52 8.42
C ILE A 385 2.61 -10.86 7.66
N ARG A 386 1.51 -11.61 7.78
CA ARG A 386 1.26 -12.83 7.01
C ARG A 386 1.34 -12.64 5.50
N GLY A 387 0.75 -11.56 4.97
CA GLY A 387 0.75 -11.24 3.55
C GLY A 387 2.08 -10.69 3.03
N LEU A 388 2.91 -10.09 3.89
CA LEU A 388 4.23 -9.58 3.52
C LEU A 388 5.34 -10.64 3.64
N LEU A 389 5.16 -11.68 4.47
CA LEU A 389 6.18 -12.70 4.73
C LEU A 389 6.03 -13.99 3.91
N GLY A 390 5.43 -13.90 2.72
CA GLY A 390 5.32 -15.02 1.78
C GLY A 390 4.41 -16.16 2.24
N GLU A 391 4.48 -17.34 1.59
CA GLU A 391 3.66 -18.49 1.98
C GLU A 391 3.99 -19.02 3.38
N GLU A 392 5.25 -18.94 3.79
CA GLU A 392 5.72 -19.39 5.11
C GLU A 392 5.10 -18.55 6.22
N GLY A 393 5.23 -17.22 6.14
CA GLY A 393 4.56 -16.31 7.06
C GLY A 393 3.04 -16.44 6.99
N PHE A 394 2.47 -16.52 5.79
CA PHE A 394 1.00 -16.62 5.62
C PHE A 394 0.42 -17.86 6.30
N TYR A 395 1.11 -19.00 6.24
CA TYR A 395 0.68 -20.27 6.86
C TYR A 395 1.34 -20.58 8.21
N ALA A 396 2.08 -19.65 8.82
CA ALA A 396 2.57 -19.78 10.18
C ALA A 396 1.42 -20.15 11.15
N ARG A 397 1.68 -20.92 12.21
CA ARG A 397 0.64 -21.26 13.19
C ARG A 397 0.07 -19.99 13.83
N THR A 398 -1.17 -20.03 14.29
CA THR A 398 -1.79 -18.87 14.96
C THR A 398 -0.99 -18.51 16.22
N GLY A 399 -0.60 -17.23 16.37
CA GLY A 399 0.25 -16.75 17.46
C GLY A 399 1.73 -17.16 17.38
N ALA A 400 2.21 -17.66 16.23
CA ALA A 400 3.62 -17.98 16.03
C ALA A 400 4.46 -16.79 15.48
N LEU A 401 3.80 -15.72 15.02
CA LEU A 401 4.46 -14.50 14.60
C LEU A 401 4.89 -13.69 15.82
N ASN A 402 6.02 -12.98 15.73
CA ASN A 402 6.61 -12.23 16.83
C ASN A 402 7.20 -10.88 16.37
N ASP A 403 7.46 -10.03 17.35
CA ASP A 403 8.03 -8.68 17.24
C ASP A 403 9.52 -8.67 16.89
N SER A 404 10.29 -9.69 17.28
CA SER A 404 11.75 -9.75 17.10
C SER A 404 12.19 -10.22 15.71
N VAL A 405 11.41 -11.07 15.03
CA VAL A 405 11.77 -11.65 13.72
C VAL A 405 10.82 -11.19 12.62
N HIS A 406 9.51 -11.28 12.85
CA HIS A 406 8.52 -11.14 11.78
C HIS A 406 8.16 -9.67 11.52
N LEU A 407 8.02 -8.87 12.57
CA LEU A 407 7.70 -7.44 12.44
C LEU A 407 8.81 -6.63 11.72
N PRO A 408 10.13 -6.78 12.00
CA PRO A 408 11.18 -6.05 11.30
C PRO A 408 11.24 -6.41 9.81
N ALA A 409 11.11 -7.70 9.48
CA ALA A 409 11.07 -8.15 8.09
C ALA A 409 9.85 -7.55 7.33
N ALA A 410 8.67 -7.56 7.94
CA ALA A 410 7.48 -6.95 7.36
C ALA A 410 7.60 -5.42 7.22
N ARG A 411 8.22 -4.73 8.20
CA ARG A 411 8.54 -3.30 8.13
C ARG A 411 9.47 -2.98 6.96
N SER A 412 10.57 -3.73 6.79
CA SER A 412 11.47 -3.53 5.65
C SER A 412 10.79 -3.72 4.29
N VAL A 413 9.87 -4.70 4.16
CA VAL A 413 9.10 -4.88 2.93
C VAL A 413 8.22 -3.66 2.64
N ILE A 414 7.43 -3.18 3.61
CA ILE A 414 6.54 -2.04 3.36
C ILE A 414 7.33 -0.73 3.14
N SER A 415 8.48 -0.56 3.80
CA SER A 415 9.43 0.53 3.48
C SER A 415 10.03 0.44 2.08
N ALA A 416 10.05 -0.74 1.45
CA ALA A 416 10.53 -0.96 0.08
C ALA A 416 9.43 -0.84 -0.99
N MET A 417 8.15 -0.75 -0.62
CA MET A 417 7.04 -0.54 -1.58
C MET A 417 7.06 0.88 -2.14
N ASP A 418 6.88 1.02 -3.46
CA ASP A 418 6.98 2.28 -4.19
C ASP A 418 5.97 3.33 -3.69
N VAL A 419 4.73 2.92 -3.38
CA VAL A 419 3.67 3.76 -2.82
C VAL A 419 2.89 3.00 -1.74
N VAL A 420 2.65 3.66 -0.60
CA VAL A 420 1.81 3.16 0.49
C VAL A 420 0.70 4.18 0.74
N LEU A 421 -0.56 3.75 0.64
CA LEU A 421 -1.74 4.56 0.94
C LEU A 421 -2.45 4.00 2.18
N ILE A 422 -3.03 4.87 2.99
CA ILE A 422 -3.84 4.49 4.15
C ILE A 422 -5.32 4.79 3.84
N LEU A 423 -6.20 3.81 4.02
CA LEU A 423 -7.61 3.93 3.65
C LEU A 423 -8.35 5.00 4.48
N GLU A 424 -7.92 5.20 5.72
CA GLU A 424 -8.44 6.20 6.67
C GLU A 424 -7.88 7.62 6.46
N ASP A 425 -7.04 7.87 5.44
CA ASP A 425 -6.45 9.19 5.22
C ASP A 425 -7.46 10.27 4.79
N PRO A 426 -7.25 11.53 5.21
CA PRO A 426 -8.02 12.65 4.69
C PRO A 426 -7.77 12.82 3.19
N GLU A 427 -8.79 13.29 2.47
CA GLU A 427 -8.79 13.36 1.00
C GLU A 427 -7.57 14.10 0.41
N ALA A 428 -7.08 15.15 1.06
CA ALA A 428 -5.88 15.87 0.62
C ALA A 428 -4.63 14.97 0.56
N LEU A 429 -4.42 14.09 1.53
CA LEU A 429 -3.28 13.17 1.56
C LEU A 429 -3.48 11.99 0.61
N LEU A 430 -4.72 11.54 0.44
CA LEU A 430 -5.06 10.60 -0.63
C LEU A 430 -4.78 11.19 -2.01
N GLN A 431 -5.16 12.44 -2.25
CA GLN A 431 -4.93 13.14 -3.51
C GLN A 431 -3.44 13.26 -3.81
N LEU A 432 -2.61 13.58 -2.81
CA LEU A 432 -1.14 13.57 -2.96
C LEU A 432 -0.64 12.17 -3.37
N GLY A 433 -1.01 11.12 -2.64
CA GLY A 433 -0.59 9.75 -2.93
C GLY A 433 -1.04 9.23 -4.30
N HIS A 434 -2.22 9.62 -4.78
CA HIS A 434 -2.71 9.22 -6.11
C HIS A 434 -2.09 10.06 -7.23
N ALA A 435 -2.15 11.40 -7.14
CA ALA A 435 -1.66 12.27 -8.21
C ALA A 435 -0.13 12.20 -8.34
N TRP A 436 0.60 12.29 -7.23
CA TRP A 436 2.06 12.37 -7.24
C TRP A 436 2.74 11.03 -7.05
N GLY A 437 2.15 10.12 -6.25
CA GLY A 437 2.65 8.76 -6.11
C GLY A 437 2.34 7.86 -7.32
N LEU A 438 1.11 7.90 -7.85
CA LEU A 438 0.64 7.00 -8.93
C LEU A 438 0.48 7.68 -10.30
N GLY A 439 0.41 9.01 -10.38
CA GLY A 439 0.09 9.73 -11.62
C GLY A 439 -1.41 9.70 -11.92
N TRP A 440 -2.26 9.43 -10.93
CA TRP A 440 -3.69 9.21 -11.10
C TRP A 440 -4.47 10.47 -10.72
N PRO A 441 -5.35 11.00 -11.60
CA PRO A 441 -6.03 12.27 -11.38
C PRO A 441 -7.17 12.21 -10.34
N ARG A 442 -7.50 11.01 -9.84
CA ARG A 442 -8.59 10.76 -8.90
C ARG A 442 -8.18 9.72 -7.86
N THR A 443 -8.71 9.86 -6.66
CA THR A 443 -8.56 8.90 -5.56
C THR A 443 -9.59 7.77 -5.61
N PHE A 444 -9.46 6.80 -4.72
CA PHE A 444 -10.46 5.73 -4.55
C PHE A 444 -11.77 6.17 -3.88
N THR A 445 -11.84 7.35 -3.26
CA THR A 445 -13.08 7.88 -2.66
C THR A 445 -14.05 8.38 -3.74
N HIS A 446 -13.52 8.87 -4.86
CA HIS A 446 -14.27 9.31 -6.04
C HIS A 446 -14.85 8.15 -6.87
N ALA A 447 -14.37 6.92 -6.68
CA ALA A 447 -14.97 5.76 -7.34
C ALA A 447 -16.30 5.39 -6.67
N ALA A 448 -17.35 5.20 -7.48
CA ALA A 448 -18.61 4.60 -7.05
C ALA A 448 -18.47 3.09 -6.79
N GLY A 449 -17.52 2.71 -5.92
CA GLY A 449 -17.30 1.35 -5.48
C GLY A 449 -18.43 0.83 -4.58
N ARG A 450 -18.35 -0.46 -4.23
CA ARG A 450 -19.22 -1.06 -3.22
C ARG A 450 -18.96 -0.43 -1.85
N SER A 451 -19.69 0.63 -1.50
CA SER A 451 -19.75 1.06 -0.10
C SER A 451 -20.45 -0.01 0.73
N SER A 452 -19.84 -0.39 1.86
CA SER A 452 -20.46 -1.25 2.86
C SER A 452 -21.67 -0.60 3.57
N SER A 453 -22.08 0.62 3.19
CA SER A 453 -23.37 1.19 3.59
C SER A 453 -24.55 0.63 2.79
N ARG A 454 -24.32 0.09 1.58
CA ARG A 454 -25.38 -0.48 0.70
C ARG A 454 -25.57 -1.98 0.91
N LEU A 455 -25.66 -2.43 2.16
CA LEU A 455 -25.92 -3.82 2.51
C LEU A 455 -27.41 -4.14 2.44
N HIS A 456 -27.76 -5.38 2.07
CA HIS A 456 -29.12 -5.87 2.21
C HIS A 456 -29.54 -5.83 3.70
N LYS A 457 -30.81 -5.51 4.00
CA LYS A 457 -31.28 -5.35 5.39
C LYS A 457 -31.02 -6.59 6.25
N ASP A 458 -31.20 -7.79 5.67
CA ASP A 458 -30.85 -9.04 6.37
C ASP A 458 -29.35 -9.23 6.59
N VAL A 459 -28.51 -8.83 5.64
CA VAL A 459 -27.06 -8.91 5.80
C VAL A 459 -26.61 -7.97 6.91
N ALA A 460 -27.15 -6.76 6.98
CA ALA A 460 -26.89 -5.83 8.08
C ALA A 460 -27.34 -6.40 9.45
N ARG A 461 -28.53 -7.00 9.50
CA ARG A 461 -29.08 -7.69 10.69
C ARG A 461 -28.24 -8.90 11.13
N ILE A 462 -27.73 -9.70 10.19
CA ILE A 462 -26.81 -10.80 10.52
C ILE A 462 -25.50 -10.22 11.03
N ILE A 463 -24.89 -9.27 10.33
CA ILE A 463 -23.64 -8.60 10.74
C ILE A 463 -23.71 -8.06 12.17
N SER A 464 -24.81 -7.39 12.56
CA SER A 464 -24.96 -6.83 13.92
C SER A 464 -25.09 -7.86 15.03
N THR A 465 -25.29 -9.15 14.69
CA THR A 465 -25.35 -10.26 15.67
C THR A 465 -24.11 -11.15 15.69
N VAL A 466 -23.24 -11.07 14.68
CA VAL A 466 -22.11 -12.03 14.50
C VAL A 466 -20.73 -11.39 14.39
N VAL A 467 -20.64 -10.07 14.26
CA VAL A 467 -19.37 -9.35 14.37
C VAL A 467 -19.07 -9.05 15.84
N PRO A 468 -17.93 -9.50 16.40
CA PRO A 468 -17.52 -9.21 17.77
C PRO A 468 -17.50 -7.71 18.08
N MET A 469 -17.94 -7.37 19.29
CA MET A 469 -17.92 -6.04 19.89
C MET A 469 -17.46 -6.15 21.34
N GLY A 470 -17.15 -5.03 22.02
CA GLY A 470 -16.76 -5.03 23.43
C GLY A 470 -15.46 -5.80 23.69
N GLU A 471 -15.41 -6.62 24.74
CA GLU A 471 -14.21 -7.43 25.08
C GLU A 471 -13.70 -8.27 23.92
N ALA A 472 -14.56 -8.91 23.14
CA ALA A 472 -14.14 -9.74 22.02
C ALA A 472 -13.52 -8.92 20.87
N ALA A 473 -13.82 -7.62 20.78
CA ALA A 473 -13.13 -6.68 19.89
C ALA A 473 -11.75 -6.27 20.43
N MET A 474 -11.64 -6.07 21.75
CA MET A 474 -10.34 -5.83 22.40
C MET A 474 -9.41 -7.05 22.26
N GLU A 475 -9.93 -8.26 22.46
CA GLU A 475 -9.19 -9.52 22.26
C GLU A 475 -8.71 -9.70 20.81
N LEU A 476 -9.48 -9.21 19.83
CA LEU A 476 -9.07 -9.15 18.43
C LEU A 476 -7.93 -8.15 18.22
N ALA A 477 -8.02 -6.96 18.78
CA ALA A 477 -6.97 -5.95 18.69
C ALA A 477 -5.66 -6.45 19.33
N THR A 478 -5.72 -7.03 20.53
CA THR A 478 -4.56 -7.64 21.19
C THR A 478 -3.94 -8.77 20.38
N ALA A 479 -4.75 -9.65 19.78
CA ALA A 479 -4.27 -10.73 18.92
C ALA A 479 -3.66 -10.24 17.59
N ASN A 480 -3.91 -8.99 17.19
CA ASN A 480 -3.41 -8.36 15.96
C ASN A 480 -2.50 -7.16 16.28
N SER A 481 -1.84 -7.18 17.45
CA SER A 481 -1.00 -6.07 17.93
C SER A 481 0.24 -5.82 17.06
N LEU A 482 0.79 -6.85 16.40
CA LEU A 482 1.91 -6.68 15.47
C LEU A 482 1.44 -6.04 14.15
N ASP A 483 0.24 -6.40 13.67
CA ASP A 483 -0.44 -5.70 12.56
C ASP A 483 -0.71 -4.22 12.92
N GLY A 484 -1.02 -3.91 14.18
CA GLY A 484 -1.14 -2.53 14.70
C GLY A 484 0.18 -1.76 14.60
N GLN A 485 1.25 -2.32 15.16
CA GLN A 485 2.60 -1.74 15.08
C GLN A 485 3.15 -1.61 13.65
N LEU A 486 2.70 -2.46 12.72
CA LEU A 486 3.02 -2.35 11.30
C LEU A 486 2.13 -1.31 10.59
N TYR A 487 0.88 -1.17 11.00
CA TYR A 487 -0.03 -0.13 10.50
C TYR A 487 0.46 1.27 10.86
N ASP A 488 0.82 1.52 12.13
CA ASP A 488 1.36 2.82 12.55
C ASP A 488 2.64 3.17 11.79
N PHE A 489 3.49 2.17 11.55
CA PHE A 489 4.68 2.32 10.71
C PHE A 489 4.33 2.61 9.24
N ALA A 490 3.30 1.96 8.67
CA ALA A 490 2.81 2.23 7.32
C ALA A 490 2.24 3.66 7.19
N VAL A 491 1.55 4.16 8.22
CA VAL A 491 1.07 5.55 8.28
C VAL A 491 2.25 6.51 8.21
N LEU A 492 3.33 6.27 8.98
CA LEU A 492 4.56 7.06 8.87
C LEU A 492 5.16 7.01 7.45
N MET A 493 5.22 5.83 6.81
CA MET A 493 5.75 5.73 5.43
C MET A 493 4.93 6.58 4.45
N SER A 494 3.58 6.55 4.56
CA SER A 494 2.66 7.40 3.79
C SER A 494 2.91 8.90 4.05
N ARG A 495 3.16 9.31 5.31
CA ARG A 495 3.43 10.72 5.65
C ARG A 495 4.75 11.21 5.07
N LEU A 496 5.80 10.42 5.17
CA LEU A 496 7.13 10.77 4.66
C LEU A 496 7.15 10.86 3.12
N ASP A 497 6.35 10.02 2.44
CA ASP A 497 6.10 10.14 1.00
C ASP A 497 5.28 11.42 0.68
N SER A 498 4.26 11.73 1.48
CA SER A 498 3.41 12.93 1.28
C SER A 498 4.16 14.25 1.39
N VAL A 499 5.21 14.34 2.21
CA VAL A 499 6.11 15.51 2.24
C VAL A 499 6.74 15.76 0.87
N VAL A 500 7.22 14.70 0.21
CA VAL A 500 7.85 14.78 -1.12
C VAL A 500 6.83 15.19 -2.17
N TRP A 501 5.63 14.61 -2.13
CA TRP A 501 4.52 14.95 -3.02
C TRP A 501 4.10 16.43 -2.88
N ALA A 502 3.92 16.90 -1.65
CA ALA A 502 3.51 18.28 -1.37
C ALA A 502 4.58 19.31 -1.76
N VAL A 503 5.88 18.99 -1.64
CA VAL A 503 6.95 19.88 -2.14
C VAL A 503 7.00 19.91 -3.67
N ALA A 504 6.73 18.80 -4.35
CA ALA A 504 6.61 18.77 -5.81
C ALA A 504 5.41 19.62 -6.29
N GLU A 505 4.28 19.56 -5.58
CA GLU A 505 3.09 20.37 -5.83
C GLU A 505 3.32 21.86 -5.60
N ALA A 506 3.89 22.23 -4.43
CA ALA A 506 4.26 23.61 -4.11
C ALA A 506 5.34 24.19 -5.03
N ALA A 507 6.11 23.35 -5.72
CA ALA A 507 7.05 23.77 -6.74
C ALA A 507 6.41 24.08 -8.10
N GLY A 508 5.08 23.92 -8.25
CA GLY A 508 4.38 24.14 -9.51
C GLY A 508 4.73 23.10 -10.59
N LEU A 509 5.28 21.94 -10.19
CA LEU A 509 5.40 20.81 -11.10
C LEU A 509 3.98 20.34 -11.48
N SER A 510 3.89 19.55 -12.54
CA SER A 510 2.67 18.81 -12.84
C SER A 510 2.93 17.32 -12.60
N PRO A 511 2.04 16.58 -11.92
CA PRO A 511 2.05 15.13 -12.04
C PRO A 511 1.88 14.77 -13.52
N PRO A 512 2.36 13.60 -13.98
CA PRO A 512 2.18 13.22 -15.38
C PRO A 512 0.68 13.28 -15.71
N ALA A 513 0.33 14.06 -16.73
CA ALA A 513 -1.04 14.13 -17.19
C ALA A 513 -1.48 12.74 -17.63
N ALA A 514 -2.32 12.07 -16.84
CA ALA A 514 -3.07 10.92 -17.30
C ALA A 514 -3.87 11.39 -18.52
N ALA A 515 -3.53 10.87 -19.70
CA ALA A 515 -3.97 11.39 -21.00
C ALA A 515 -5.44 11.04 -21.31
N ILE A 516 -6.35 11.44 -20.41
CA ILE A 516 -7.77 11.10 -20.41
C ILE A 516 -8.56 12.38 -20.25
N SER A 517 -8.85 13.02 -21.38
CA SER A 517 -10.10 13.77 -21.49
C SER A 517 -11.24 12.76 -21.34
N TYR A 518 -11.96 12.85 -20.23
CA TYR A 518 -13.23 12.16 -20.10
C TYR A 518 -14.25 12.82 -21.02
N PRO A 519 -14.97 12.07 -21.87
CA PRO A 519 -16.21 12.60 -22.44
C PRO A 519 -17.18 12.82 -21.28
N ASP A 520 -17.60 14.06 -21.06
CA ASP A 520 -18.35 14.55 -19.89
C ASP A 520 -19.81 14.05 -19.80
N GLY A 521 -20.13 12.92 -20.45
CA GLY A 521 -21.50 12.43 -20.68
C GLY A 521 -21.82 11.04 -20.13
N ASP A 522 -20.84 10.17 -19.89
CA ASP A 522 -21.10 8.79 -19.47
C ASP A 522 -21.47 8.69 -17.99
N ARG A 523 -22.77 8.86 -17.72
CA ARG A 523 -23.39 8.51 -16.44
C ARG A 523 -23.02 7.07 -16.06
N PRO A 524 -22.70 6.78 -14.78
CA PRO A 524 -22.36 5.42 -14.37
C PRO A 524 -23.50 4.47 -14.71
N MET A 525 -23.24 3.50 -15.59
CA MET A 525 -24.26 2.54 -16.02
C MET A 525 -24.83 1.83 -14.79
N GLY A 526 -26.13 2.00 -14.57
CA GLY A 526 -26.84 1.40 -13.45
C GLY A 526 -26.82 -0.12 -13.54
N HIS A 527 -25.88 -0.74 -12.84
CA HIS A 527 -25.84 -2.19 -12.71
C HIS A 527 -27.07 -2.67 -11.93
N SER A 528 -28.08 -3.14 -12.67
CA SER A 528 -29.20 -3.88 -12.09
C SER A 528 -28.67 -5.13 -11.39
N ALA A 529 -29.02 -5.29 -10.12
CA ALA A 529 -28.60 -6.41 -9.27
C ALA A 529 -29.39 -7.70 -9.57
N HIS A 530 -29.40 -8.13 -10.84
CA HIS A 530 -30.10 -9.34 -11.27
C HIS A 530 -29.14 -10.52 -11.51
N GLY A 531 -29.29 -11.55 -10.68
CA GLY A 531 -29.06 -12.96 -11.01
C GLY A 531 -27.65 -13.37 -11.47
N PHE A 532 -26.92 -14.09 -10.61
CA PHE A 532 -25.71 -14.82 -10.99
C PHE A 532 -26.00 -16.00 -11.95
N GLY A 533 -26.22 -15.69 -13.23
CA GLY A 533 -26.18 -16.66 -14.32
C GLY A 533 -24.73 -16.86 -14.79
N ILE A 534 -24.19 -18.07 -14.63
CA ILE A 534 -22.83 -18.40 -15.06
C ILE A 534 -22.87 -18.81 -16.55
N SER A 535 -22.41 -17.93 -17.44
CA SER A 535 -21.88 -18.36 -18.74
C SER A 535 -20.37 -18.47 -18.67
N HIS A 536 -19.78 -19.41 -19.41
CA HIS A 536 -18.33 -19.45 -19.66
C HIS A 536 -17.99 -18.38 -20.71
N GLY A 537 -18.02 -17.12 -20.29
CA GLY A 537 -17.74 -15.99 -21.16
C GLY A 537 -16.24 -15.82 -21.40
N HIS A 538 -15.84 -15.76 -22.67
CA HIS A 538 -14.63 -15.02 -23.06
C HIS A 538 -14.66 -13.64 -22.38
N GLY A 539 -13.54 -13.22 -21.81
CA GLY A 539 -13.45 -11.90 -21.21
C GLY A 539 -13.77 -10.84 -22.26
N HIS A 540 -14.87 -10.09 -22.06
CA HIS A 540 -15.09 -8.85 -22.76
C HIS A 540 -14.00 -7.86 -22.33
N VAL A 541 -12.87 -7.92 -23.03
CA VAL A 541 -11.94 -6.80 -23.13
C VAL A 541 -12.78 -5.60 -23.56
N TYR A 542 -12.61 -4.46 -22.89
CA TYR A 542 -13.12 -3.18 -23.37
C TYR A 542 -12.33 -2.79 -24.63
N SER A 543 -12.65 -3.45 -25.73
CA SER A 543 -12.13 -3.16 -27.06
C SER A 543 -12.73 -1.83 -27.51
N ARG A 544 -12.08 -0.72 -27.13
CA ARG A 544 -12.28 0.55 -27.86
C ARG A 544 -12.08 0.26 -29.34
N SER A 545 -12.97 0.82 -30.16
CA SER A 545 -12.89 0.68 -31.61
C SER A 545 -11.52 1.10 -32.11
N SER A 546 -10.98 0.35 -33.07
CA SER A 546 -9.62 0.50 -33.58
C SER A 546 -9.43 1.80 -34.38
N SER A 547 -9.19 2.91 -33.68
CA SER A 547 -8.52 4.07 -34.27
C SER A 547 -7.02 3.77 -34.40
N SER A 548 -6.45 3.94 -35.59
CA SER A 548 -5.13 3.41 -35.99
C SER A 548 -3.90 4.15 -35.40
N SER A 549 -4.04 4.80 -34.26
CA SER A 549 -2.95 5.42 -33.50
C SER A 549 -2.61 4.54 -32.30
N ASN A 550 -1.40 3.97 -32.26
CA ASN A 550 -0.92 3.07 -31.20
C ASN A 550 -0.66 3.75 -29.84
N ASP A 551 -1.06 5.01 -29.68
CA ASP A 551 -0.89 5.81 -28.47
C ASP A 551 -1.88 5.36 -27.38
N ARG A 552 -1.57 4.21 -26.76
CA ARG A 552 -2.27 3.76 -25.56
C ARG A 552 -1.98 4.70 -24.40
N ILE A 553 -3.04 5.18 -23.78
CA ILE A 553 -3.03 6.03 -22.59
C ILE A 553 -2.24 5.32 -21.47
N PRO A 554 -1.29 6.00 -20.80
CA PRO A 554 -0.54 5.42 -19.69
C PRO A 554 -1.40 5.29 -18.41
N CYS A 555 -1.10 4.29 -17.60
CA CYS A 555 -1.69 4.08 -16.27
C CYS A 555 -1.00 5.01 -15.25
N GLY A 556 -1.31 6.30 -15.32
CA GLY A 556 -0.56 7.36 -14.65
C GLY A 556 0.89 7.39 -15.10
N TYR A 557 1.85 7.09 -14.21
CA TYR A 557 3.25 6.92 -14.62
C TYR A 557 3.48 5.71 -15.54
N VAL A 558 2.71 4.62 -15.38
CA VAL A 558 3.05 3.31 -15.95
C VAL A 558 2.58 3.17 -17.39
N ALA A 559 3.50 3.33 -18.34
CA ALA A 559 3.27 3.06 -19.76
C ALA A 559 3.52 1.57 -20.08
N PRO A 560 2.66 0.90 -20.89
CA PRO A 560 2.91 -0.48 -21.30
C PRO A 560 4.20 -0.59 -22.13
N LYS A 561 5.21 -1.25 -21.57
CA LYS A 561 6.44 -1.62 -22.29
C LYS A 561 6.17 -2.85 -23.16
N TRP A 562 5.71 -2.62 -24.38
CA TRP A 562 5.64 -3.66 -25.40
C TRP A 562 7.06 -4.09 -25.77
N PRO A 563 7.35 -5.40 -25.91
CA PRO A 563 8.49 -5.80 -26.71
C PRO A 563 8.34 -5.14 -28.09
N LYS A 564 9.42 -4.59 -28.65
CA LYS A 564 9.41 -4.27 -30.08
C LYS A 564 8.93 -5.54 -30.79
N PRO A 565 7.94 -5.47 -31.71
CA PRO A 565 7.55 -6.65 -32.48
C PRO A 565 8.84 -7.25 -33.04
N PRO A 566 9.04 -8.59 -32.93
CA PRO A 566 10.28 -9.21 -33.35
C PRO A 566 10.56 -8.72 -34.77
N SER A 567 11.77 -8.19 -34.98
CA SER A 567 12.16 -7.65 -36.28
C SER A 567 11.76 -8.68 -37.33
N PRO A 568 10.99 -8.30 -38.38
CA PRO A 568 10.49 -9.27 -39.35
C PRO A 568 11.68 -10.11 -39.79
N PRO A 569 11.57 -11.45 -39.78
CA PRO A 569 12.72 -12.32 -40.02
C PRO A 569 13.41 -11.82 -41.28
N MET A 570 14.71 -11.50 -41.17
CA MET A 570 15.46 -10.97 -42.30
C MET A 570 15.18 -11.88 -43.49
N ALA A 571 14.63 -11.30 -44.56
CA ALA A 571 14.24 -12.08 -45.73
C ALA A 571 15.45 -12.93 -46.13
N PRO A 572 15.28 -14.25 -46.30
CA PRO A 572 16.41 -15.13 -46.59
C PRO A 572 17.15 -14.57 -47.80
N ASN A 573 18.47 -14.45 -47.69
CA ASN A 573 19.29 -13.97 -48.81
C ASN A 573 18.95 -14.79 -50.05
N ALA A 574 18.72 -14.11 -51.18
CA ALA A 574 18.22 -14.73 -52.40
C ALA A 574 19.17 -15.75 -53.06
N THR A 575 20.29 -16.07 -52.39
CA THR A 575 21.33 -17.02 -52.79
C THR A 575 21.11 -18.45 -52.32
N ASP A 576 20.24 -18.69 -51.33
CA ASP A 576 20.10 -20.01 -50.68
C ASP A 576 19.00 -20.89 -51.31
N TRP A 577 18.54 -20.56 -52.52
CA TRP A 577 17.66 -21.42 -53.30
C TRP A 577 18.46 -22.56 -53.95
N ALA A 578 18.67 -23.63 -53.18
CA ALA A 578 19.05 -24.91 -53.77
C ALA A 578 17.95 -25.36 -54.77
N PRO A 579 18.31 -25.81 -55.98
CA PRO A 579 17.33 -26.30 -56.94
C PRO A 579 16.62 -27.55 -56.39
N PRO A 580 15.33 -27.76 -56.70
CA PRO A 580 14.61 -28.94 -56.25
C PRO A 580 15.26 -30.22 -56.79
N PRO A 581 15.26 -31.33 -56.01
CA PRO A 581 15.79 -32.60 -56.49
C PRO A 581 14.99 -33.08 -57.71
N PRO A 582 15.64 -33.79 -58.66
CA PRO A 582 14.93 -34.40 -59.79
C PRO A 582 13.87 -35.40 -59.29
N PRO A 583 12.76 -35.57 -60.01
CA PRO A 583 11.75 -36.55 -59.64
C PRO A 583 12.34 -37.98 -59.68
N PRO A 584 11.88 -38.88 -58.80
CA PRO A 584 12.35 -40.26 -58.79
C PRO A 584 11.90 -41.01 -60.06
N ASP A 585 12.78 -41.84 -60.61
CA ASP A 585 12.46 -42.72 -61.75
C ASP A 585 11.37 -43.74 -61.37
N PRO A 586 10.44 -44.05 -62.30
CA PRO A 586 9.32 -44.95 -62.02
C PRO A 586 9.73 -46.43 -62.15
N THR A 587 9.69 -47.16 -61.02
CA THR A 587 9.62 -48.63 -60.95
C THR A 587 8.65 -49.07 -59.87
#